data_AF-A0A4R8DW60-F1
#
_entry.id   AF-A0A4R8DW60-F1
#
_cell.length_a   1.000
_cell.length_b   1.000
_cell.length_c   1.000
_cell.angle_alpha   90.00
_cell.angle_beta   90.00
_cell.angle_gamma   90.00
#
_symmetry.space_group_name_H-M   'P 1'
#
loop_
_entity.id
_entity.type
_entity.pdbx_description
1 polymer ?
#
loop_
_entity_poly.entity_id
_entity_poly.type
_entity_poly.pdbx_seq_one_letter_code
_entity_poly.pdbx_strand_id
1 'polypeptide(L)' 'MHKWWLLALLFTTGCTTVKEYQKNRINDSEMTLSNRKVEKEELNFQNYREGSSGANGGKTGGGCGCN' A
#
# COMPACT_ATOMS: atom_id res chain seq x y z
N MET A 1 -27.34 -14.85 -15.82
CA MET A 1 -26.35 -14.02 -15.10
C MET A 1 -25.75 -14.67 -13.84
N HIS A 2 -26.01 -15.96 -13.54
CA HIS A 2 -25.55 -16.61 -12.30
C HIS A 2 -24.15 -17.26 -12.34
N LYS A 3 -23.47 -17.26 -13.49
CA LYS A 3 -22.19 -17.96 -13.68
C LYS A 3 -20.93 -17.13 -13.35
N TRP A 4 -21.07 -15.81 -13.25
CA TRP A 4 -19.94 -14.90 -12.98
C TRP A 4 -19.47 -14.93 -11.52
N TRP A 5 -20.32 -15.36 -10.59
CA TRP A 5 -19.97 -15.44 -9.17
C TRP A 5 -18.89 -16.49 -8.87
N LEU A 6 -18.88 -17.60 -9.62
CA LEU A 6 -17.83 -18.63 -9.52
C LEU A 6 -16.46 -18.10 -9.94
N LEU A 7 -16.42 -17.18 -10.92
CA LEU A 7 -15.18 -16.61 -11.44
C LEU A 7 -14.58 -15.59 -10.46
N ALA A 8 -15.43 -14.86 -9.73
CA ALA A 8 -15.00 -13.93 -8.68
C ALA A 8 -14.39 -14.65 -7.45
N LEU A 9 -14.85 -15.86 -7.12
CA LEU A 9 -14.39 -16.61 -5.95
C LEU A 9 -12.93 -17.10 -6.07
N LEU A 10 -12.41 -17.27 -7.29
CA LEU A 10 -11.03 -17.72 -7.53
C LEU A 10 -9.98 -16.67 -7.14
N PHE A 11 -10.32 -15.38 -7.20
CA PHE A 11 -9.37 -14.28 -7.00
C PHE A 11 -9.05 -13.95 -5.53
N THR A 12 -9.77 -14.54 -4.56
CA THR A 12 -9.59 -14.21 -3.13
C THR A 12 -8.64 -15.14 -2.39
N THR A 13 -8.06 -16.15 -3.05
CA THR A 13 -7.27 -17.23 -2.41
C THR A 13 -5.83 -16.87 -2.03
N GLY A 14 -5.35 -15.65 -2.32
CA GLY A 14 -3.95 -15.25 -2.12
C GLY A 14 -3.61 -14.56 -0.80
N CYS A 15 -4.60 -14.17 0.02
CA CYS A 15 -4.34 -13.40 1.24
C CYS A 15 -4.09 -14.33 2.43
N THR A 16 -2.86 -14.34 2.95
CA THR A 16 -2.47 -15.15 4.13
C THR A 16 -1.80 -14.29 5.19
N THR A 17 -2.06 -14.58 6.46
CA THR A 17 -1.40 -13.88 7.57
C THR A 17 0.06 -14.33 7.69
N VAL A 18 0.97 -13.35 7.78
CA VAL A 18 2.41 -13.59 7.93
C VAL A 18 2.77 -13.67 9.41
N LYS A 19 3.58 -14.65 9.79
CA LYS A 19 4.08 -14.79 11.17
C LYS A 19 5.08 -13.67 11.47
N GLU A 20 5.07 -13.17 12.70
CA GLU A 20 5.85 -11.98 13.12
C GLU A 20 7.34 -12.07 12.76
N TYR A 21 7.99 -13.23 12.96
CA TYR A 21 9.41 -13.42 12.65
C TYR A 21 9.72 -13.42 11.14
N GLN A 22 8.74 -13.70 10.27
CA GLN A 22 8.90 -13.63 8.82
C GLN A 22 8.78 -12.20 8.31
N LYS A 23 8.09 -11.32 9.04
CA LYS A 23 7.94 -9.91 8.68
C LYS A 23 9.29 -9.20 8.60
N ASN A 24 10.26 -9.57 9.43
CA ASN A 24 11.61 -9.00 9.35
C ASN A 24 12.29 -9.22 7.98
N ARG A 25 11.91 -10.26 7.23
CA ARG A 25 12.44 -10.52 5.87
C ARG A 25 11.67 -9.78 4.78
N ILE A 26 10.47 -9.32 5.09
CA ILE A 26 9.59 -8.61 4.16
C ILE A 26 9.72 -7.10 4.39
N ASN A 27 10.00 -6.67 5.62
CA ASN A 27 10.20 -5.28 6.04
C ASN A 27 11.32 -4.61 5.24
N ASP A 28 10.92 -3.82 4.25
CA ASP A 28 11.77 -2.93 3.47
C ASP A 28 11.80 -1.54 4.14
N SER A 29 12.94 -0.88 4.04
CA SER A 29 13.12 0.54 4.34
C SER A 29 12.12 1.45 3.61
N GLU A 30 11.68 1.07 2.41
CA GLU A 30 10.68 1.80 1.61
C GLU A 30 9.26 1.65 2.16
N MET A 31 8.97 0.61 2.95
CA MET A 31 7.64 0.42 3.55
C MET A 31 7.42 1.26 4.81
N THR A 32 8.39 2.09 5.20
CA THR A 32 8.17 3.09 6.23
C THR A 32 7.24 4.17 5.69
N LEU A 33 6.08 4.36 6.33
CA LEU A 33 5.10 5.41 6.00
C LEU A 33 5.64 6.79 6.43
N SER A 34 6.80 7.19 5.92
CA SER A 34 7.44 8.46 6.19
C SER A 34 8.25 8.90 4.99
N ASN A 35 7.93 10.08 4.47
CA ASN A 35 8.67 10.69 3.38
C ASN A 35 10.17 10.84 3.67
N ARG A 36 11.00 10.40 2.73
CA ARG A 36 12.38 10.87 2.62
C ARG A 36 12.38 12.33 2.16
N LYS A 37 13.48 13.02 2.42
CA LYS A 37 13.63 14.44 2.04
C LYS A 37 13.48 14.67 0.54
N VAL A 38 13.94 13.72 -0.28
CA VAL A 38 13.89 13.78 -1.74
C VAL A 38 12.47 13.59 -2.30
N GLU A 39 11.68 12.72 -1.66
CA GLU A 39 10.33 12.38 -2.13
C GLU A 39 9.30 13.50 -1.89
N LYS A 40 9.66 14.55 -1.14
CA LYS A 40 8.76 15.68 -0.88
C LYS A 40 8.41 16.46 -2.14
N GLU A 41 9.37 16.69 -3.04
CA GLU A 41 9.08 17.41 -4.29
C GLU A 41 8.26 16.56 -5.25
N GLU A 42 8.60 15.27 -5.39
CA GLU A 42 7.88 14.33 -6.25
C GLU A 42 6.41 14.21 -5.81
N LEU A 43 6.17 14.07 -4.50
CA LEU A 43 4.82 14.04 -3.97
C LEU A 43 4.12 15.38 -4.10
N ASN A 44 4.81 16.51 -4.00
CA ASN A 44 4.18 17.81 -4.23
C ASN A 44 3.71 17.93 -5.69
N PHE A 45 4.54 17.49 -6.64
CA PHE A 45 4.17 17.42 -8.05
C PHE A 45 2.94 16.53 -8.30
N GLN A 46 2.94 15.30 -7.75
CA GLN A 46 1.82 14.35 -7.88
C GLN A 46 0.54 14.88 -7.21
N ASN A 47 0.64 15.44 -6.00
CA ASN A 47 -0.51 16.04 -5.32
C ASN A 47 -1.07 17.23 -6.10
N TYR A 48 -0.21 18.10 -6.63
CA TYR A 48 -0.65 19.31 -7.34
C TYR A 48 -1.26 18.99 -8.69
N ARG A 49 -0.68 18.04 -9.44
CA ARG A 49 -1.11 17.74 -10.82
C ARG A 49 -2.15 16.63 -10.91
N GLU A 50 -2.03 15.60 -10.07
CA GLU A 50 -2.86 14.39 -10.14
C GLU A 50 -3.84 14.29 -8.96
N GLY A 51 -3.72 15.16 -7.95
CA GLY A 51 -4.53 15.08 -6.73
C GLY A 51 -4.26 13.80 -5.93
N SER A 52 -3.16 13.09 -6.22
CA SER A 52 -2.86 11.81 -5.59
C SER A 52 -2.07 12.00 -4.30
N SER A 53 -2.59 11.48 -3.20
CA SER A 53 -1.88 11.45 -1.93
C SER A 53 -1.34 10.04 -1.66
N GLY A 54 -0.01 9.90 -1.65
CA GLY A 54 0.69 8.63 -1.39
C GLY A 54 0.59 8.16 0.06
N ALA A 55 0.99 6.90 0.32
CA ALA A 55 1.01 6.30 1.64
C ALA A 55 2.21 6.82 2.47
N ASN A 56 2.03 7.97 3.10
CA ASN A 56 3.09 8.78 3.72
C ASN A 56 2.96 8.89 5.26
N GLY A 57 2.03 8.14 5.87
CA GLY A 57 1.78 8.12 7.31
C GLY A 57 1.02 9.33 7.86
N GLY A 58 0.72 10.31 7.01
CA GLY A 58 -0.08 11.49 7.34
C GLY A 58 -1.59 11.25 7.24
N LYS A 59 -2.38 12.21 7.74
CA LYS A 59 -3.86 12.15 7.74
C LYS A 59 -4.47 12.04 6.33
N THR A 60 -3.80 12.60 5.34
CA THR A 60 -4.21 12.62 3.93
C THR A 60 -3.62 11.47 3.11
N GLY A 61 -2.66 10.72 3.65
CA GLY A 61 -1.87 9.72 2.93
C GLY A 61 -1.75 8.41 3.70
N GLY A 62 -2.87 7.88 4.20
CA GLY A 62 -2.89 6.63 4.95
C GLY A 62 -3.01 5.43 4.01
N GLY A 63 -1.90 4.73 3.75
CA GLY A 63 -1.95 3.39 3.17
C GLY A 63 -2.46 2.36 4.19
N CYS A 64 -2.89 1.19 3.71
CA CYS A 64 -3.05 0.02 4.58
C CYS A 64 -1.64 -0.34 5.07
N GLY A 65 -1.25 0.15 6.25
CA GLY A 65 0.08 -0.02 6.80
C GLY A 65 0.35 -1.51 7.02
N CYS A 66 1.09 -2.13 6.10
CA CYS A 66 1.54 -3.51 6.22
C CYS A 66 2.89 -3.52 6.97
N ASN A 67 2.87 -3.19 8.26
CA ASN A 67 3.97 -3.53 9.18
C ASN A 67 3.41 -4.43 10.29
#